data_AF-A0A438MXZ6-F1
#
_entry.id   AF-A0A438MXZ6-F1
#
_cell.length_a   1.000
_cell.length_b   1.000
_cell.length_c   1.000
_cell.angle_alpha   90.00
_cell.angle_beta   90.00
_cell.angle_gamma   90.00
#
_symmetry.space_group_name_H-M   'P 1'
#
loop_
_entity.id
_entity.type
_entity.pdbx_description
1 polymer ?
#
loop_
_entity_poly.entity_id
_entity_poly.type
_entity_poly.pdbx_seq_one_letter_code
_entity_poly.pdbx_strand_id
1 'polypeptide(L)'
;MHVSLLVAGLAIGASASPVLRRQDVDESTDSRLRTVDAMWDGQCFYPEGDDDFDLEDYLGRWYQVAGTVAPFTEGCTCIFAEYSLNEENNTVNVFNGCQLGDQNIEIRGNAAPADEVYGDDGVFRVQFPGQPPPEFTMLTSIEFDDDDENWAIVQSSNFTTLFLLSREQHPSDSDIESWLERAGRMDLKASQVFAVLGFCFSSKRLYYKFINNYIQSQLGGGHSAKILLHSFDHAEITSLWRQGKNDTVLGLFIDAANNLKRSGADATVLCVNTAHQYAHQIEQASNLPLLHIIDFSAEAIQARGFHTVGLLGTKATMEGDFIKGRLEQKYGLKVLVPLEESRKPMDDIIFGDLAYNVVTKETRDLYKGAVVDMEKRGAQGVILACTELQFVLKPEDVQIALFDTVELHANGVAKWALESP
;
A
#
# COMPACT_ATOMS: atom_id res chain seq x y z
N MET A 1 15.93 -7.83 18.50
CA MET A 1 16.16 -6.62 19.32
C MET A 1 16.73 -5.55 18.42
N HIS A 2 16.18 -4.35 18.38
CA HIS A 2 16.42 -3.45 17.24
C HIS A 2 17.30 -2.27 17.67
N VAL A 3 18.51 -2.22 17.14
CA VAL A 3 19.45 -1.09 17.21
C VAL A 3 18.99 0.04 16.26
N SER A 4 19.47 1.28 16.41
CA SER A 4 19.34 2.31 15.36
C SER A 4 20.60 3.19 15.25
N LEU A 5 21.58 2.83 14.39
CA LEU A 5 22.59 3.83 13.98
C LEU A 5 22.07 4.63 12.80
N LEU A 6 22.15 5.96 12.89
CA LEU A 6 21.72 6.91 11.88
C LEU A 6 22.82 7.18 10.84
N VAL A 7 22.71 6.68 9.61
CA VAL A 7 23.72 6.93 8.55
C VAL A 7 23.17 7.89 7.49
N ALA A 8 23.77 9.07 7.37
CA ALA A 8 23.39 10.06 6.35
C ALA A 8 23.81 9.62 4.93
N GLY A 9 22.85 9.52 4.00
CA GLY A 9 23.05 9.15 2.61
C GLY A 9 23.50 10.30 1.69
N LEU A 10 24.36 9.97 0.72
CA LEU A 10 24.82 10.79 -0.41
C LEU A 10 23.82 10.72 -1.59
N ALA A 11 23.60 11.84 -2.29
CA ALA A 11 22.82 11.90 -3.53
C ALA A 11 23.71 12.26 -4.73
N ILE A 12 23.58 11.54 -5.87
CA ILE A 12 23.75 11.98 -7.28
C ILE A 12 23.04 10.93 -8.18
N GLY A 13 22.43 11.34 -9.30
CA GLY A 13 21.35 10.60 -9.98
C GLY A 13 21.65 9.78 -11.25
N ALA A 14 20.62 8.98 -11.57
CA ALA A 14 20.12 8.43 -12.85
C ALA A 14 20.87 7.30 -13.61
N SER A 15 20.31 6.08 -13.67
CA SER A 15 19.41 5.55 -14.74
C SER A 15 19.45 4.00 -14.98
N ALA A 16 18.26 3.37 -14.88
CA ALA A 16 17.65 2.17 -15.53
C ALA A 16 18.35 0.77 -15.73
N SER A 17 17.78 -0.25 -15.05
CA SER A 17 17.25 -1.62 -15.43
C SER A 17 18.03 -2.61 -16.36
N PRO A 18 17.72 -3.95 -16.43
CA PRO A 18 16.66 -4.78 -15.78
C PRO A 18 17.02 -6.20 -15.22
N VAL A 19 16.21 -6.66 -14.24
CA VAL A 19 15.47 -7.96 -14.04
C VAL A 19 16.16 -9.33 -14.12
N LEU A 20 15.92 -10.20 -13.11
CA LEU A 20 15.64 -11.64 -13.26
C LEU A 20 14.75 -12.23 -12.13
N ARG A 21 14.00 -13.28 -12.50
CA ARG A 21 12.82 -13.94 -11.89
C ARG A 21 13.04 -14.71 -10.57
N ARG A 22 11.97 -14.78 -9.76
CA ARG A 22 11.80 -15.59 -8.53
C ARG A 22 11.00 -16.89 -8.80
N GLN A 23 11.28 -17.94 -8.02
CA GLN A 23 10.45 -19.15 -7.84
C GLN A 23 10.07 -19.26 -6.35
N ASP A 24 8.90 -19.85 -6.11
CA ASP A 24 8.11 -19.86 -4.86
C ASP A 24 8.73 -20.68 -3.70
N VAL A 25 8.62 -20.18 -2.44
CA VAL A 25 8.82 -20.96 -1.21
C VAL A 25 7.80 -20.57 -0.11
N ASP A 26 7.49 -21.59 0.68
CA ASP A 26 6.38 -21.93 1.58
C ASP A 26 6.22 -21.08 2.88
N GLU A 27 4.97 -20.89 3.32
CA GLU A 27 4.57 -20.20 4.55
C GLU A 27 4.61 -21.15 5.77
N SER A 28 5.63 -21.07 6.63
CA SER A 28 5.44 -21.25 8.08
C SER A 28 6.66 -20.82 8.90
N THR A 29 6.55 -19.69 9.61
CA THR A 29 6.72 -19.58 11.08
C THR A 29 6.67 -18.10 11.46
N ASP A 30 5.71 -17.78 12.34
CA ASP A 30 5.53 -16.51 13.03
C ASP A 30 6.73 -16.24 13.96
N SER A 31 7.71 -15.47 13.46
CA SER A 31 8.62 -14.65 14.27
C SER A 31 8.19 -13.20 14.03
N ARG A 32 7.42 -12.64 14.97
CA ARG A 32 7.00 -11.23 14.94
C ARG A 32 8.23 -10.33 14.74
N LEU A 33 8.39 -9.79 13.54
CA LEU A 33 9.30 -8.67 13.26
C LEU A 33 8.83 -7.47 14.09
N ARG A 34 9.75 -6.81 14.80
CA ARG A 34 9.41 -5.74 15.76
C ARG A 34 10.18 -4.46 15.45
N THR A 35 9.76 -3.68 14.47
CA THR A 35 10.37 -2.36 14.22
C THR A 35 10.21 -1.44 15.44
N VAL A 36 11.25 -0.68 15.78
CA VAL A 36 11.14 0.42 16.78
C VAL A 36 10.25 1.53 16.24
N ASP A 37 9.45 2.12 17.14
CA ASP A 37 8.64 3.28 16.82
C ASP A 37 9.52 4.49 16.52
N ALA A 38 8.97 5.50 15.84
CA ALA A 38 9.68 6.74 15.54
C ALA A 38 8.87 7.95 15.98
N MET A 39 9.54 8.91 16.64
CA MET A 39 8.97 10.18 17.05
C MET A 39 9.15 11.25 15.96
N TRP A 40 8.12 12.06 15.74
CA TRP A 40 8.18 13.26 14.90
C TRP A 40 8.27 14.52 15.77
N ASP A 41 9.35 15.28 15.63
CA ASP A 41 9.61 16.48 16.45
C ASP A 41 9.12 17.80 15.82
N GLY A 42 8.48 17.71 14.65
CA GLY A 42 8.06 18.87 13.84
C GLY A 42 9.01 19.21 12.69
N GLN A 43 10.21 18.62 12.63
CA GLN A 43 11.20 18.81 11.58
C GLN A 43 11.78 17.50 11.03
N CYS A 44 12.06 16.52 11.89
CA CYS A 44 12.63 15.22 11.57
C CYS A 44 11.92 14.08 12.32
N PHE A 45 11.99 12.88 11.74
CA PHE A 45 11.63 11.65 12.46
C PHE A 45 12.90 11.10 13.12
N TYR A 46 12.78 10.65 14.36
CA TYR A 46 13.85 10.00 15.12
C TYR A 46 13.36 8.64 15.60
N PRO A 47 14.17 7.57 15.50
CA PRO A 47 13.79 6.31 16.12
C PRO A 47 13.72 6.52 17.64
N GLU A 48 12.75 5.88 18.29
CA GLU A 48 12.82 5.68 19.73
C GLU A 48 13.98 4.72 20.02
N GLY A 49 14.80 5.05 21.02
CA GLY A 49 15.84 4.15 21.50
C GLY A 49 15.23 2.83 21.98
N ASP A 50 15.90 1.72 21.68
CA ASP A 50 15.55 0.41 22.24
C ASP A 50 16.29 0.25 23.57
N ASP A 51 15.54 0.08 24.66
CA ASP A 51 16.09 -0.10 26.01
C ASP A 51 16.96 -1.37 26.11
N ASP A 52 16.80 -2.32 25.18
CA ASP A 52 17.56 -3.57 25.12
C ASP A 52 18.83 -3.47 24.23
N PHE A 53 19.13 -2.30 23.65
CA PHE A 53 20.32 -2.11 22.82
C PHE A 53 21.62 -2.06 23.63
N ASP A 54 22.59 -2.92 23.29
CA ASP A 54 23.97 -2.83 23.78
C ASP A 54 24.93 -2.35 22.69
N LEU A 55 25.60 -1.22 22.94
CA LEU A 55 26.59 -0.68 22.02
C LEU A 55 27.80 -1.60 21.88
N GLU A 56 28.28 -2.20 22.97
CA GLU A 56 29.49 -3.03 22.97
C GLU A 56 29.34 -4.22 22.01
N ASP A 57 28.15 -4.82 21.96
CA ASP A 57 27.83 -5.95 21.08
C ASP A 57 27.79 -5.54 19.59
N TYR A 58 27.50 -4.28 19.29
CA TYR A 58 27.48 -3.75 17.92
C TYR A 58 28.87 -3.34 17.41
N LEU A 59 29.83 -3.05 18.30
CA LEU A 59 31.19 -2.63 17.92
C LEU A 59 31.94 -3.70 17.10
N GLY A 60 33.00 -3.30 16.41
CA GLY A 60 33.82 -4.17 15.58
C GLY A 60 33.43 -4.14 14.10
N ARG A 61 33.88 -5.16 13.37
CA ARG A 61 33.76 -5.20 11.91
C ARG A 61 32.47 -5.87 11.45
N TRP A 62 31.91 -5.34 10.37
CA TRP A 62 30.73 -5.81 9.65
C TRP A 62 31.01 -5.80 8.15
N TYR A 63 30.56 -6.84 7.46
CA TYR A 63 30.65 -6.98 6.01
C TYR A 63 29.27 -6.80 5.41
N GLN A 64 29.15 -5.97 4.37
CA GLN A 64 27.90 -5.94 3.60
C GLN A 64 27.87 -7.16 2.69
N VAL A 65 26.98 -8.10 3.02
CA VAL A 65 26.84 -9.38 2.31
C VAL A 65 25.69 -9.36 1.31
N ALA A 66 24.69 -8.49 1.52
CA ALA A 66 23.65 -8.20 0.56
C ALA A 66 23.06 -6.79 0.79
N GLY A 67 22.15 -6.36 -0.08
CA GLY A 67 21.46 -5.08 0.06
C GLY A 67 21.19 -4.38 -1.26
N THR A 68 20.66 -3.16 -1.17
CA THR A 68 20.45 -2.29 -2.33
C THR A 68 21.77 -1.74 -2.84
N VAL A 69 21.85 -1.46 -4.13
CA VAL A 69 22.97 -0.72 -4.71
C VAL A 69 22.92 0.72 -4.21
N ALA A 70 23.81 1.07 -3.29
CA ALA A 70 23.97 2.45 -2.83
C ALA A 70 24.93 3.21 -3.76
N PRO A 71 24.64 4.47 -4.12
CA PRO A 71 25.47 5.25 -5.05
C PRO A 71 26.95 5.38 -4.65
N PHE A 72 27.24 5.35 -3.35
CA PHE A 72 28.60 5.50 -2.80
C PHE A 72 29.38 4.18 -2.71
N THR A 73 28.74 3.04 -2.96
CA THR A 73 29.37 1.72 -3.07
C THR A 73 29.14 1.08 -4.43
N GLU A 74 28.67 1.85 -5.43
CA GLU A 74 28.42 1.35 -6.76
C GLU A 74 29.71 0.82 -7.40
N GLY A 75 29.68 -0.43 -7.87
CA GLY A 75 30.85 -1.11 -8.45
C GLY A 75 31.89 -1.58 -7.43
N CYS A 76 31.70 -1.32 -6.14
CA CYS A 76 32.58 -1.79 -5.08
C CYS A 76 32.34 -3.27 -4.74
N THR A 77 33.40 -3.94 -4.31
CA THR A 77 33.43 -5.29 -3.76
C THR A 77 34.06 -5.25 -2.37
N CYS A 78 33.94 -6.33 -1.58
CA CYS A 78 34.52 -6.40 -0.23
C CYS A 78 34.13 -5.20 0.67
N ILE A 79 32.86 -4.79 0.60
CA ILE A 79 32.35 -3.63 1.34
C ILE A 79 32.26 -4.00 2.83
N PHE A 80 32.80 -3.15 3.70
CA PHE A 80 32.75 -3.32 5.14
C PHE A 80 32.58 -1.99 5.88
N ALA A 81 32.10 -2.11 7.12
CA ALA A 81 32.10 -1.06 8.13
C ALA A 81 32.81 -1.58 9.38
N GLU A 82 33.54 -0.73 10.07
CA GLU A 82 34.19 -1.04 11.34
C GLU A 82 33.90 0.07 12.34
N TYR A 83 33.35 -0.34 13.48
CA TYR A 83 32.93 0.54 14.56
C TYR A 83 33.85 0.35 15.77
N SER A 84 34.33 1.44 16.35
CA SER A 84 35.14 1.38 17.56
C SER A 84 34.78 2.51 18.51
N LEU A 85 34.69 2.23 19.80
CA LEU A 85 34.41 3.24 20.81
C LEU A 85 35.55 4.28 20.87
N ASN A 86 35.17 5.53 21.03
CA ASN A 86 36.06 6.63 21.37
C ASN A 86 35.80 7.04 22.82
N GLU A 87 36.64 6.53 23.72
CA GLU A 87 36.53 6.72 25.17
C GLU A 87 36.71 8.19 25.61
N GLU A 88 37.34 9.04 24.78
CA GLU A 88 37.62 10.43 25.15
C GLU A 88 36.37 11.32 25.11
N ASN A 89 35.38 10.97 24.29
CA ASN A 89 34.21 11.82 24.03
C ASN A 89 32.88 11.05 23.93
N ASN A 90 32.86 9.76 24.30
CA ASN A 90 31.68 8.90 24.27
C ASN A 90 31.00 8.84 22.88
N THR A 91 31.82 8.75 21.83
CA THR A 91 31.34 8.61 20.44
C THR A 91 31.85 7.31 19.82
N VAL A 92 31.31 6.94 18.67
CA VAL A 92 31.75 5.77 17.91
C VAL A 92 32.50 6.24 16.66
N ASN A 93 33.73 5.75 16.46
CA ASN A 93 34.41 5.95 15.18
C ASN A 93 33.78 5.01 14.14
N VAL A 94 33.46 5.54 12.96
CA VAL A 94 32.88 4.76 11.85
C VAL A 94 33.90 4.71 10.72
N PHE A 95 34.38 3.53 10.38
CA PHE A 95 35.31 3.32 9.28
C PHE A 95 34.68 2.45 8.20
N ASN A 96 34.38 3.04 7.05
CA ASN A 96 33.83 2.33 5.91
C ASN A 96 34.91 2.12 4.86
N GLY A 97 34.94 0.94 4.25
CA GLY A 97 35.87 0.61 3.19
C GLY A 97 35.26 -0.31 2.14
N CYS A 98 35.75 -0.21 0.90
CA CYS A 98 35.45 -1.14 -0.18
C CYS A 98 36.54 -1.15 -1.24
N GLN A 99 36.48 -2.13 -2.14
CA GLN A 99 37.40 -2.31 -3.25
C GLN A 99 36.71 -2.01 -4.59
N LEU A 100 37.15 -0.97 -5.29
CA LEU A 100 36.68 -0.59 -6.63
C LEU A 100 37.76 -0.95 -7.66
N GLY A 101 37.63 -2.12 -8.29
CA GLY A 101 38.71 -2.68 -9.13
C GLY A 101 39.96 -2.98 -8.31
N ASP A 102 41.08 -2.33 -8.63
CA ASP A 102 42.35 -2.47 -7.89
C ASP A 102 42.54 -1.39 -6.81
N GLN A 103 41.56 -0.51 -6.61
CA GLN A 103 41.64 0.60 -5.67
C GLN A 103 40.86 0.31 -4.38
N ASN A 104 41.48 0.62 -3.24
CA ASN A 104 40.78 0.67 -1.95
C ASN A 104 40.19 2.07 -1.76
N ILE A 105 38.88 2.12 -1.55
CA ILE A 105 38.13 3.34 -1.23
C ILE A 105 37.78 3.28 0.25
N GLU A 106 38.06 4.35 0.97
CA GLU A 106 37.92 4.41 2.43
C GLU A 106 37.39 5.76 2.88
N ILE A 107 36.54 5.76 3.92
CA ILE A 107 36.09 6.98 4.58
C ILE A 107 35.94 6.75 6.08
N ARG A 108 36.36 7.74 6.87
CA ARG A 108 36.29 7.74 8.34
C ARG A 108 35.33 8.83 8.80
N GLY A 109 34.39 8.47 9.66
CA GLY A 109 33.40 9.35 10.26
C GLY A 109 33.29 9.12 11.76
N ASN A 110 32.31 9.79 12.35
CA ASN A 110 32.04 9.75 13.78
C ASN A 110 30.53 9.66 14.03
N ALA A 111 30.11 8.80 14.95
CA ALA A 111 28.74 8.70 15.43
C ALA A 111 28.66 9.23 16.87
N ALA A 112 28.00 10.35 17.06
CA ALA A 112 27.79 10.93 18.39
C ALA A 112 26.36 10.62 18.88
N PRO A 113 26.14 10.43 20.19
CA PRO A 113 24.79 10.28 20.73
C PRO A 113 23.83 11.39 20.24
N ALA A 114 22.57 11.02 20.04
CA ALA A 114 21.51 11.98 19.77
C ALA A 114 21.24 12.87 20.99
N ASP A 115 20.33 13.83 20.84
CA ASP A 115 19.86 14.60 21.99
C ASP A 115 18.99 13.70 22.88
N GLU A 116 19.07 13.85 24.20
CA GLU A 116 18.35 13.06 25.22
C GLU A 116 16.84 12.98 24.95
N VAL A 117 16.25 13.98 24.30
CA VAL A 117 14.84 13.95 23.88
C VAL A 117 14.49 12.85 22.87
N TYR A 118 15.48 12.25 22.21
CA TYR A 118 15.31 11.18 21.23
C TYR A 118 15.76 9.80 21.75
N GLY A 119 16.10 9.71 23.04
CA GLY A 119 16.60 8.50 23.70
C GLY A 119 18.05 8.66 24.17
N ASP A 120 18.35 8.10 25.34
CA ASP A 120 19.68 8.14 25.96
C ASP A 120 20.62 7.06 25.38
N ASP A 121 20.05 5.94 24.93
CA ASP A 121 20.77 4.78 24.41
C ASP A 121 20.28 4.40 22.99
N GLY A 122 21.19 3.90 22.16
CA GLY A 122 20.83 3.32 20.86
C GLY A 122 20.50 4.27 19.72
N VAL A 123 20.66 5.58 19.90
CA VAL A 123 20.43 6.59 18.83
C VAL A 123 21.68 7.45 18.62
N PHE A 124 22.31 7.32 17.45
CA PHE A 124 23.58 8.01 17.13
C PHE A 124 23.49 8.81 15.85
N ARG A 125 23.93 10.07 15.85
CA ARG A 125 24.12 10.90 14.64
C ARG A 125 25.49 10.64 14.01
N VAL A 126 25.52 10.05 12.81
CA VAL A 126 26.78 9.80 12.06
C VAL A 126 27.12 10.97 11.14
N GLN A 127 28.39 11.38 11.17
CA GLN A 127 28.95 12.44 10.34
C GLN A 127 30.23 11.99 9.65
N PHE A 128 30.37 12.30 8.35
CA PHE A 128 31.60 12.10 7.58
C PHE A 128 32.23 13.44 7.15
N PRO A 129 33.56 13.50 6.97
CA PRO A 129 34.27 14.69 6.49
C PRO A 129 33.76 15.18 5.14
N GLY A 130 33.63 16.51 4.99
CA GLY A 130 33.21 17.13 3.74
C GLY A 130 31.71 17.03 3.44
N GLN A 131 30.92 16.41 4.33
CA GLN A 131 29.46 16.42 4.25
C GLN A 131 28.90 17.56 5.11
N PRO A 132 27.97 18.39 4.61
CA PRO A 132 27.21 19.25 5.50
C PRO A 132 26.47 18.37 6.52
N PRO A 133 26.29 18.85 7.77
CA PRO A 133 25.39 18.16 8.69
C PRO A 133 24.02 18.03 8.02
N PRO A 134 23.39 16.85 8.05
CA PRO A 134 22.18 16.60 7.29
C PRO A 134 21.09 17.62 7.68
N GLU A 135 20.46 18.26 6.67
CA GLU A 135 19.29 19.14 6.89
C GLU A 135 18.10 18.36 7.46
N PHE A 136 18.05 17.05 7.15
CA PHE A 136 17.09 16.10 7.68
C PHE A 136 17.82 14.80 8.04
N THR A 137 17.66 14.38 9.29
CA THR A 137 18.07 13.09 9.80
C THR A 137 17.35 11.98 9.00
N MET A 138 18.03 11.37 8.02
CA MET A 138 17.54 10.13 7.40
C MET A 138 17.68 9.05 8.47
N LEU A 139 16.56 8.52 8.99
CA LEU A 139 16.64 7.43 9.95
C LEU A 139 17.40 6.29 9.30
N THR A 140 18.14 5.58 10.12
CA THR A 140 18.60 4.27 9.74
C THR A 140 18.21 3.34 10.88
N SER A 141 17.24 2.44 10.63
CA SER A 141 16.90 1.37 11.58
C SER A 141 17.93 0.26 11.42
N ILE A 142 18.36 -0.31 12.54
CA ILE A 142 19.28 -1.46 12.58
C ILE A 142 18.61 -2.62 13.29
N GLU A 143 18.07 -3.60 12.57
CA GLU A 143 17.63 -4.81 13.27
C GLU A 143 18.84 -5.66 13.66
N PHE A 144 18.93 -6.06 14.93
CA PHE A 144 19.90 -6.99 15.49
C PHE A 144 19.13 -8.21 16.01
N ASP A 145 19.70 -9.40 15.93
CA ASP A 145 19.08 -10.60 16.51
C ASP A 145 19.82 -10.99 17.78
N ASP A 146 19.09 -11.04 18.90
CA ASP A 146 19.57 -11.42 20.24
C ASP A 146 19.99 -12.89 20.26
N ASP A 147 19.42 -13.71 19.35
CA ASP A 147 19.75 -15.13 19.26
C ASP A 147 21.00 -15.38 18.37
N ASP A 148 21.44 -14.40 17.57
CA ASP A 148 22.57 -14.52 16.65
C ASP A 148 23.26 -13.15 16.42
N GLU A 149 24.17 -12.77 17.33
CA GLU A 149 24.96 -11.51 17.40
C GLU A 149 25.79 -11.18 16.12
N ASN A 150 25.63 -11.99 15.06
CA ASN A 150 26.43 -11.96 13.85
C ASN A 150 25.78 -11.21 12.68
N TRP A 151 24.57 -10.69 12.81
CA TRP A 151 23.81 -10.10 11.71
C TRP A 151 23.18 -8.76 12.08
N ALA A 152 23.13 -7.85 11.11
CA ALA A 152 22.45 -6.56 11.25
C ALA A 152 21.82 -6.10 9.93
N ILE A 153 20.64 -5.48 9.99
CA ILE A 153 19.98 -4.89 8.81
C ILE A 153 19.93 -3.39 8.95
N VAL A 154 20.63 -2.64 8.11
CA VAL A 154 20.77 -1.18 8.16
C VAL A 154 19.95 -0.55 7.04
N GLN A 155 18.89 0.21 7.34
CA GLN A 155 17.94 0.70 6.32
C GLN A 155 17.60 2.18 6.46
N SER A 156 17.62 2.95 5.36
CA SER A 156 17.23 4.36 5.36
C SER A 156 15.72 4.58 5.57
N SER A 157 15.32 5.69 6.20
CA SER A 157 13.92 6.04 6.50
C SER A 157 12.99 6.18 5.29
N ASN A 158 13.57 6.45 4.13
CA ASN A 158 12.88 6.53 2.85
C ASN A 158 13.03 5.25 2.02
N PHE A 159 13.61 4.20 2.61
CA PHE A 159 13.72 2.85 2.06
C PHE A 159 14.49 2.78 0.74
N THR A 160 15.30 3.79 0.42
CA THR A 160 16.14 3.79 -0.80
C THR A 160 17.43 2.99 -0.61
N THR A 161 17.85 2.79 0.63
CA THR A 161 19.08 2.06 0.97
C THR A 161 18.79 1.02 2.04
N LEU A 162 19.24 -0.21 1.80
CA LEU A 162 19.23 -1.33 2.74
C LEU A 162 20.56 -2.07 2.63
N PHE A 163 21.20 -2.33 3.77
CA PHE A 163 22.39 -3.16 3.87
C PHE A 163 22.12 -4.33 4.80
N LEU A 164 22.33 -5.54 4.31
CA LEU A 164 22.44 -6.71 5.14
C LEU A 164 23.91 -6.89 5.51
N LEU A 165 24.19 -6.76 6.81
CA LEU A 165 25.50 -6.84 7.39
C LEU A 165 25.69 -8.16 8.11
N SER A 166 26.87 -8.75 7.98
CA SER A 166 27.28 -9.94 8.73
C SER A 166 28.66 -9.75 9.35
N ARG A 167 28.93 -10.40 10.48
CA ARG A 167 30.28 -10.54 11.06
C ARG A 167 31.15 -11.47 10.23
N GLU A 168 30.55 -12.39 9.47
CA GLU A 168 31.25 -13.26 8.54
C GLU A 168 31.30 -12.65 7.14
N GLN A 169 32.47 -12.67 6.50
CA GLN A 169 32.64 -12.09 5.16
C GLN A 169 31.96 -12.92 4.05
N HIS A 170 31.83 -14.22 4.27
CA HIS A 170 31.24 -15.17 3.32
C HIS A 170 30.26 -16.13 4.01
N PRO A 171 29.13 -15.63 4.54
CA PRO A 171 28.09 -16.49 5.10
C PRO A 171 27.50 -17.41 4.05
N SER A 172 26.75 -18.43 4.47
CA SER A 172 26.08 -19.30 3.51
C SER A 172 24.98 -18.58 2.74
N ASP A 173 24.76 -18.94 1.47
CA ASP A 173 23.69 -18.36 0.65
C ASP A 173 22.30 -18.54 1.32
N SER A 174 22.10 -19.64 2.04
CA SER A 174 20.86 -19.92 2.79
C SER A 174 20.64 -18.95 3.94
N ASP A 175 21.70 -18.56 4.64
CA ASP A 175 21.61 -17.59 5.74
C ASP A 175 21.33 -16.20 5.17
N ILE A 176 22.04 -15.82 4.09
CA ILE A 176 21.78 -14.56 3.38
C ILE A 176 20.33 -14.49 2.89
N GLU A 177 19.81 -15.57 2.29
CA GLU A 177 18.43 -15.62 1.78
C GLU A 177 17.41 -15.50 2.92
N SER A 178 17.58 -16.23 4.02
CA SER A 178 16.71 -16.13 5.21
C SER A 178 16.67 -14.71 5.78
N TRP A 179 17.82 -14.06 5.87
CA TRP A 179 17.91 -12.69 6.35
C TRP A 179 17.39 -11.65 5.35
N LEU A 180 17.55 -11.89 4.04
CA LEU A 180 16.91 -11.08 3.00
C LEU A 180 15.38 -11.24 3.00
N GLU A 181 14.86 -12.43 3.30
CA GLU A 181 13.42 -12.63 3.49
C GLU A 181 12.91 -11.90 4.73
N ARG A 182 13.67 -11.91 5.83
CA ARG A 182 13.36 -11.12 7.04
C ARG A 182 13.37 -9.62 6.73
N ALA A 183 14.40 -9.14 6.05
CA ALA A 183 14.49 -7.76 5.55
C ALA A 183 13.35 -7.40 4.58
N GLY A 184 12.96 -8.35 3.73
CA GLY A 184 11.81 -8.28 2.82
C GLY A 184 10.45 -8.28 3.56
N ARG A 185 10.38 -8.77 4.79
CA ARG A 185 9.19 -8.61 5.64
C ARG A 185 9.21 -7.26 6.37
N MET A 186 10.37 -6.65 6.60
CA MET A 186 10.49 -5.22 6.94
C MET A 186 10.17 -4.30 5.74
N ASP A 187 10.35 -4.80 4.51
CA ASP A 187 9.98 -4.18 3.23
C ASP A 187 8.44 -4.08 3.03
N LEU A 188 7.63 -4.66 3.91
CA LEU A 188 6.15 -4.67 3.82
C LEU A 188 5.47 -3.38 4.30
N LYS A 189 6.05 -2.23 3.98
CA LYS A 189 5.29 -0.99 3.77
C LYS A 189 5.67 -0.28 2.45
N ALA A 190 6.33 -0.99 1.51
CA ALA A 190 6.77 -0.43 0.24
C ALA A 190 5.70 -0.42 -0.88
N SER A 191 4.41 -0.27 -0.57
CA SER A 191 3.29 0.09 -1.48
C SER A 191 3.26 -0.63 -2.84
N GLN A 192 2.35 -1.59 -2.97
CA GLN A 192 2.02 -2.17 -4.27
C GLN A 192 1.45 -1.11 -5.22
N VAL A 193 1.81 -1.21 -6.50
CA VAL A 193 1.32 -0.34 -7.55
C VAL A 193 0.05 -0.96 -8.11
N PHE A 194 -1.12 -0.38 -7.88
CA PHE A 194 -2.36 -0.93 -8.43
C PHE A 194 -2.87 -0.13 -9.64
N ALA A 195 -3.44 -0.87 -10.58
CA ALA A 195 -4.03 -0.38 -11.82
C ALA A 195 -5.47 0.05 -11.59
N VAL A 196 -5.73 1.35 -11.62
CA VAL A 196 -7.08 1.89 -11.55
C VAL A 196 -7.67 2.01 -12.96
N LEU A 197 -8.74 1.27 -13.22
CA LEU A 197 -9.49 1.26 -14.47
C LEU A 197 -10.89 1.83 -14.27
N GLY A 198 -11.28 2.80 -15.08
CA GLY A 198 -12.67 3.25 -15.07
C GLY A 198 -12.99 4.36 -16.03
N PHE A 199 -14.28 4.59 -16.20
CA PHE A 199 -14.85 5.71 -16.91
C PHE A 199 -15.70 6.54 -15.93
N CYS A 200 -15.96 7.81 -16.29
CA CYS A 200 -16.46 8.88 -15.40
C CYS A 200 -15.39 9.55 -14.52
N PHE A 201 -15.18 10.84 -14.72
CA PHE A 201 -14.17 11.63 -13.97
C PHE A 201 -14.52 11.78 -12.48
N SER A 202 -15.81 11.87 -12.13
CA SER A 202 -16.29 12.08 -10.76
C SER A 202 -15.88 10.95 -9.82
N SER A 203 -16.10 9.70 -10.22
CA SER A 203 -15.75 8.51 -9.45
C SER A 203 -14.24 8.37 -9.25
N LYS A 204 -13.47 8.48 -10.34
CA LYS A 204 -11.99 8.36 -10.31
C LYS A 204 -11.35 9.39 -9.39
N ARG A 205 -11.86 10.62 -9.35
CA ARG A 205 -11.39 11.66 -8.43
C ARG A 205 -11.57 11.25 -6.96
N LEU A 206 -12.68 10.59 -6.62
CA LEU A 206 -12.93 10.11 -5.27
C LEU A 206 -12.01 8.96 -4.88
N TYR A 207 -11.82 7.97 -5.77
CA TYR A 207 -10.86 6.88 -5.53
C TYR A 207 -9.45 7.42 -5.29
N TYR A 208 -8.95 8.29 -6.17
CA TYR A 208 -7.62 8.89 -6.00
C TYR A 208 -7.50 9.62 -4.65
N LYS A 209 -8.52 10.39 -4.26
CA LYS A 209 -8.55 11.11 -2.99
C LYS A 209 -8.57 10.14 -1.80
N PHE A 210 -9.49 9.19 -1.76
CA PHE A 210 -9.66 8.29 -0.62
C PHE A 210 -8.44 7.40 -0.41
N ILE A 211 -7.87 6.85 -1.49
CA ILE A 211 -6.67 6.02 -1.38
C ILE A 211 -5.49 6.84 -0.84
N ASN A 212 -5.20 8.01 -1.42
CA ASN A 212 -4.09 8.83 -0.94
C ASN A 212 -4.30 9.31 0.50
N ASN A 213 -5.53 9.69 0.86
CA ASN A 213 -5.86 10.04 2.24
C ASN A 213 -5.65 8.87 3.20
N TYR A 214 -6.04 7.66 2.80
CA TYR A 214 -5.84 6.46 3.61
C TYR A 214 -4.35 6.20 3.81
N ILE A 215 -3.56 6.15 2.73
CA ILE A 215 -2.10 5.96 2.80
C ILE A 215 -1.44 7.04 3.67
N GLN A 216 -1.77 8.31 3.46
CA GLN A 216 -1.23 9.41 4.27
C GLN A 216 -1.63 9.27 5.75
N SER A 217 -2.86 8.81 6.03
CA SER A 217 -3.30 8.60 7.42
C SER A 217 -2.57 7.47 8.13
N GLN A 218 -2.14 6.44 7.38
CA GLN A 218 -1.45 5.27 7.93
C GLN A 218 0.07 5.49 8.02
N LEU A 219 0.67 6.23 7.08
CA LEU A 219 2.12 6.40 6.97
C LEU A 219 2.61 7.80 7.39
N GLY A 220 1.73 8.79 7.48
CA GLY A 220 2.08 10.16 7.85
C GLY A 220 2.83 10.94 6.75
N GLY A 221 3.28 12.15 7.10
CA GLY A 221 4.15 12.98 6.25
C GLY A 221 3.64 13.25 4.83
N GLY A 222 4.55 13.16 3.86
CA GLY A 222 4.31 13.34 2.42
C GLY A 222 3.96 12.04 1.67
N HIS A 223 3.63 10.95 2.37
CA HIS A 223 3.33 9.68 1.73
C HIS A 223 2.07 9.77 0.86
N SER A 224 2.15 9.12 -0.30
CA SER A 224 1.08 9.02 -1.28
C SER A 224 1.09 7.63 -1.90
N ALA A 225 -0.05 7.23 -2.47
CA ALA A 225 -0.19 5.92 -3.09
C ALA A 225 0.51 5.88 -4.46
N LYS A 226 1.16 4.76 -4.78
CA LYS A 226 1.65 4.48 -6.14
C LYS A 226 0.47 3.99 -7.01
N ILE A 227 -0.01 4.82 -7.91
CA ILE A 227 -1.22 4.53 -8.72
C ILE A 227 -0.89 4.60 -10.21
N LEU A 228 -1.26 3.55 -10.94
CA LEU A 228 -1.32 3.58 -12.40
C LEU A 228 -2.77 3.70 -12.85
N LEU A 229 -3.14 4.86 -13.41
CA LEU A 229 -4.53 5.16 -13.78
C LEU A 229 -4.72 5.09 -15.30
N HIS A 230 -5.65 4.23 -15.76
CA HIS A 230 -6.18 4.31 -17.12
C HIS A 230 -7.60 4.86 -17.08
N SER A 231 -7.79 6.00 -17.75
CA SER A 231 -9.05 6.73 -17.78
C SER A 231 -9.68 6.66 -19.17
N PHE A 232 -10.67 5.78 -19.33
CA PHE A 232 -11.47 5.72 -20.56
C PHE A 232 -12.32 6.97 -20.74
N ASP A 233 -12.63 7.30 -22.01
CA ASP A 233 -13.67 8.27 -22.36
C ASP A 233 -15.05 7.69 -21.98
N HIS A 234 -15.77 8.41 -21.12
CA HIS A 234 -17.10 8.01 -20.67
C HIS A 234 -18.10 7.93 -21.83
N ALA A 235 -18.05 8.87 -22.79
CA ALA A 235 -18.99 8.90 -23.90
C ALA A 235 -18.80 7.69 -24.82
N GLU A 236 -17.55 7.30 -25.05
CA GLU A 236 -17.19 6.13 -25.86
C GLU A 236 -17.72 4.83 -25.24
N ILE A 237 -17.35 4.54 -23.99
CA ILE A 237 -17.74 3.29 -23.31
C ILE A 237 -19.27 3.19 -23.18
N THR A 238 -19.93 4.27 -22.76
CA THR A 238 -21.39 4.30 -22.63
C THR A 238 -22.09 4.12 -23.96
N SER A 239 -21.56 4.70 -25.05
CA SER A 239 -22.10 4.50 -26.41
C SER A 239 -21.98 3.04 -26.85
N LEU A 240 -20.84 2.39 -26.61
CA LEU A 240 -20.62 0.97 -26.94
C LEU A 240 -21.57 0.06 -26.16
N TRP A 241 -21.78 0.28 -24.87
CA TRP A 241 -22.74 -0.48 -24.09
C TRP A 241 -24.18 -0.29 -24.56
N ARG A 242 -24.59 0.95 -24.88
CA ARG A 242 -25.93 1.22 -25.44
C ARG A 242 -26.15 0.52 -26.78
N GLN A 243 -25.09 0.29 -27.55
CA GLN A 243 -25.11 -0.48 -28.80
C GLN A 243 -25.04 -2.00 -28.57
N GLY A 244 -24.91 -2.48 -27.33
CA GLY A 244 -24.73 -3.90 -27.01
C GLY A 244 -23.36 -4.46 -27.40
N LYS A 245 -22.35 -3.62 -27.65
CA LYS A 245 -20.99 -4.03 -28.06
C LYS A 245 -20.13 -4.47 -26.88
N ASN A 246 -20.64 -5.42 -26.10
CA ASN A 246 -20.02 -5.87 -24.84
C ASN A 246 -18.62 -6.46 -25.06
N ASP A 247 -18.41 -7.25 -26.11
CA ASP A 247 -17.09 -7.84 -26.41
C ASP A 247 -16.05 -6.77 -26.76
N THR A 248 -16.46 -5.70 -27.44
CA THR A 248 -15.59 -4.56 -27.74
C THR A 248 -15.20 -3.84 -26.46
N VAL A 249 -16.16 -3.60 -25.55
CA VAL A 249 -15.85 -2.97 -24.25
C VAL A 249 -14.92 -3.86 -23.43
N LEU A 250 -15.19 -5.17 -23.35
CA LEU A 250 -14.32 -6.12 -22.66
C LEU A 250 -12.90 -6.09 -23.21
N GLY A 251 -12.73 -6.07 -24.53
CA GLY A 251 -11.41 -5.94 -25.18
C GLY A 251 -10.66 -4.69 -24.74
N LEU A 252 -11.33 -3.53 -24.69
CA LEU A 252 -10.73 -2.28 -24.21
C LEU A 252 -10.27 -2.36 -22.74
N PHE A 253 -11.07 -3.00 -21.88
CA PHE A 253 -10.69 -3.20 -20.48
C PHE A 253 -9.51 -4.17 -20.31
N ILE A 254 -9.49 -5.26 -21.08
CA ILE A 254 -8.36 -6.22 -21.09
C ILE A 254 -7.09 -5.54 -21.58
N ASP A 255 -7.16 -4.76 -22.67
CA ASP A 255 -6.01 -4.04 -23.20
C ASP A 255 -5.47 -3.01 -22.20
N ALA A 256 -6.35 -2.29 -21.51
CA ALA A 256 -5.96 -1.37 -20.45
C ALA A 256 -5.29 -2.09 -19.28
N ALA A 257 -5.87 -3.19 -18.78
CA ALA A 257 -5.29 -3.99 -17.71
C ALA A 257 -3.88 -4.51 -18.09
N ASN A 258 -3.73 -5.03 -19.31
CA ASN A 258 -2.46 -5.50 -19.84
C ASN A 258 -1.42 -4.39 -20.01
N ASN A 259 -1.84 -3.19 -20.43
CA ASN A 259 -0.97 -2.03 -20.50
C ASN A 259 -0.47 -1.63 -19.11
N LEU A 260 -1.34 -1.59 -18.10
CA LEU A 260 -0.94 -1.22 -16.74
C LEU A 260 -0.08 -2.28 -16.07
N LYS A 261 -0.33 -3.57 -16.33
CA LYS A 261 0.59 -4.66 -15.96
C LYS A 261 1.99 -4.43 -16.52
N ARG A 262 2.10 -4.10 -17.81
CA ARG A 262 3.40 -3.80 -18.43
C ARG A 262 4.09 -2.58 -17.82
N SER A 263 3.32 -1.66 -17.24
CA SER A 263 3.81 -0.49 -16.50
C SER A 263 4.16 -0.78 -15.04
N GLY A 264 4.00 -2.02 -14.57
CA GLY A 264 4.37 -2.45 -13.22
C GLY A 264 3.21 -2.52 -12.23
N ALA A 265 1.96 -2.66 -12.67
CA ALA A 265 0.84 -2.88 -11.75
C ALA A 265 0.82 -4.31 -11.18
N ASP A 266 0.57 -4.42 -9.89
CA ASP A 266 0.47 -5.66 -9.10
C ASP A 266 -0.97 -6.18 -8.99
N ALA A 267 -1.97 -5.31 -9.11
CA ALA A 267 -3.39 -5.67 -9.15
C ALA A 267 -4.22 -4.76 -10.04
N THR A 268 -5.41 -5.23 -10.40
CA THR A 268 -6.43 -4.45 -11.11
C THR A 268 -7.55 -4.01 -10.18
N VAL A 269 -7.92 -2.73 -10.26
CA VAL A 269 -9.00 -2.08 -9.53
C VAL A 269 -9.98 -1.48 -10.53
N LEU A 270 -11.22 -1.95 -10.54
CA LEU A 270 -12.27 -1.39 -11.38
C LEU A 270 -13.05 -0.32 -10.59
N CYS A 271 -12.97 0.95 -10.97
CA CYS A 271 -13.69 2.06 -10.33
C CYS A 271 -15.12 2.25 -10.84
N VAL A 272 -15.76 1.16 -11.28
CA VAL A 272 -17.11 1.16 -11.84
C VAL A 272 -17.81 -0.13 -11.45
N ASN A 273 -18.90 -0.03 -10.69
CA ASN A 273 -19.71 -1.19 -10.27
C ASN A 273 -20.10 -2.07 -11.48
N THR A 274 -20.73 -1.50 -12.49
CA THR A 274 -21.18 -2.23 -13.70
C THR A 274 -20.06 -2.93 -14.47
N ALA A 275 -18.81 -2.44 -14.42
CA ALA A 275 -17.69 -3.07 -15.12
C ALA A 275 -17.26 -4.41 -14.50
N HIS A 276 -17.67 -4.69 -13.26
CA HIS A 276 -17.35 -5.95 -12.57
C HIS A 276 -18.04 -7.17 -13.19
N GLN A 277 -19.02 -6.97 -14.09
CA GLN A 277 -19.51 -8.06 -14.94
C GLN A 277 -18.41 -8.70 -15.81
N TYR A 278 -17.30 -7.98 -16.02
CA TYR A 278 -16.12 -8.43 -16.76
C TYR A 278 -14.95 -8.84 -15.86
N ALA A 279 -15.12 -8.81 -14.53
CA ALA A 279 -14.02 -8.95 -13.58
C ALA A 279 -13.22 -10.24 -13.82
N HIS A 280 -13.90 -11.37 -13.91
CA HIS A 280 -13.26 -12.68 -14.12
C HIS A 280 -12.48 -12.73 -15.45
N GLN A 281 -13.05 -12.21 -16.54
CA GLN A 281 -12.36 -12.18 -17.84
C GLN A 281 -11.12 -11.27 -17.81
N ILE A 282 -11.19 -10.12 -17.14
CA ILE A 282 -10.07 -9.17 -17.02
C ILE A 282 -8.96 -9.76 -16.16
N GLU A 283 -9.30 -10.36 -15.02
CA GLU A 283 -8.35 -11.03 -14.12
C GLU A 283 -7.61 -12.16 -14.85
N GLN A 284 -8.35 -13.03 -15.55
CA GLN A 284 -7.76 -14.14 -16.32
C GLN A 284 -6.87 -13.65 -17.46
N ALA A 285 -7.30 -12.64 -18.22
CA ALA A 285 -6.55 -12.16 -19.37
C ALA A 285 -5.30 -11.36 -18.99
N SER A 286 -5.36 -10.59 -17.90
CA SER A 286 -4.21 -9.83 -17.41
C SER A 286 -3.27 -10.66 -16.55
N ASN A 287 -3.76 -11.72 -15.91
CA ASN A 287 -3.03 -12.44 -14.87
C ASN A 287 -2.50 -11.47 -13.80
N LEU A 288 -3.36 -10.52 -13.41
CA LEU A 288 -3.23 -9.69 -12.21
C LEU A 288 -4.45 -9.98 -11.33
N PRO A 289 -4.27 -10.11 -10.00
CA PRO A 289 -5.39 -10.20 -9.09
C PRO A 289 -6.32 -9.00 -9.27
N LEU A 290 -7.63 -9.26 -9.30
CA LEU A 290 -8.63 -8.20 -9.40
C LEU A 290 -9.29 -7.98 -8.03
N LEU A 291 -9.07 -6.78 -7.48
CA LEU A 291 -9.67 -6.35 -6.23
C LEU A 291 -11.13 -6.00 -6.49
N HIS A 292 -12.03 -6.92 -6.19
CA HIS A 292 -13.43 -6.81 -6.58
C HIS A 292 -14.19 -5.89 -5.62
N ILE A 293 -14.85 -4.86 -6.15
CA ILE A 293 -15.51 -3.78 -5.36
C ILE A 293 -16.44 -4.29 -4.25
N ILE A 294 -17.18 -5.35 -4.52
CA ILE A 294 -18.18 -5.86 -3.58
C ILE A 294 -17.58 -6.66 -2.42
N ASP A 295 -16.36 -7.16 -2.56
CA ASP A 295 -15.73 -8.00 -1.53
C ASP A 295 -15.48 -7.19 -0.27
N PHE A 296 -14.92 -5.99 -0.43
CA PHE A 296 -14.73 -5.03 0.65
C PHE A 296 -16.04 -4.59 1.31
N SER A 297 -17.11 -4.48 0.54
CA SER A 297 -18.44 -4.17 1.09
C SER A 297 -18.99 -5.33 1.89
N ALA A 298 -18.86 -6.56 1.38
CA ALA A 298 -19.33 -7.77 2.05
C ALA A 298 -18.58 -8.01 3.37
N GLU A 299 -17.26 -7.83 3.38
CA GLU A 299 -16.43 -7.93 4.58
C GLU A 299 -16.82 -6.89 5.63
N ALA A 300 -17.05 -5.63 5.23
CA ALA A 300 -17.53 -4.59 6.14
C ALA A 300 -18.93 -4.88 6.72
N ILE A 301 -19.80 -5.51 5.93
CA ILE A 301 -21.14 -5.95 6.37
C ILE A 301 -21.02 -7.10 7.38
N GLN A 302 -20.23 -8.12 7.08
CA GLN A 302 -20.01 -9.26 7.96
C GLN A 302 -19.32 -8.87 9.26
N ALA A 303 -18.40 -7.91 9.24
CA ALA A 303 -17.75 -7.36 10.44
C ALA A 303 -18.76 -6.72 11.42
N ARG A 304 -19.94 -6.29 10.94
CA ARG A 304 -21.05 -5.81 11.78
C ARG A 304 -22.04 -6.91 12.19
N GLY A 305 -21.80 -8.16 11.82
CA GLY A 305 -22.71 -9.29 12.08
C GLY A 305 -24.01 -9.22 11.27
N PHE A 306 -24.02 -8.48 10.15
CA PHE A 306 -25.20 -8.36 9.31
C PHE A 306 -25.28 -9.52 8.31
N HIS A 307 -26.50 -10.02 8.10
CA HIS A 307 -26.78 -11.18 7.24
C HIS A 307 -27.78 -10.84 6.13
N THR A 308 -28.57 -9.77 6.30
CA THR A 308 -29.50 -9.28 5.28
C THR A 308 -29.21 -7.82 4.97
N VAL A 309 -28.98 -7.50 3.70
CA VAL A 309 -28.62 -6.14 3.25
C VAL A 309 -29.43 -5.73 2.04
N GLY A 310 -29.71 -4.43 1.94
CA GLY A 310 -30.24 -3.82 0.72
C GLY A 310 -29.14 -3.52 -0.28
N LEU A 311 -29.46 -3.50 -1.57
CA LEU A 311 -28.56 -3.12 -2.66
C LEU A 311 -29.24 -2.09 -3.55
N LEU A 312 -28.62 -0.90 -3.63
CA LEU A 312 -29.00 0.18 -4.53
C LEU A 312 -27.91 0.38 -5.58
N GLY A 313 -28.31 0.55 -6.83
CA GLY A 313 -27.38 0.76 -7.94
C GLY A 313 -28.14 0.84 -9.26
N THR A 314 -27.43 0.67 -10.37
CA THR A 314 -28.09 0.49 -11.68
C THR A 314 -28.97 -0.75 -11.66
N LYS A 315 -29.96 -0.82 -12.56
CA LYS A 315 -30.81 -2.01 -12.74
C LYS A 315 -29.95 -3.25 -12.98
N ALA A 316 -28.91 -3.15 -13.81
CA ALA A 316 -27.96 -4.24 -14.03
C ALA A 316 -27.26 -4.70 -12.74
N THR A 317 -26.89 -3.77 -11.86
CA THR A 317 -26.26 -4.08 -10.57
C THR A 317 -27.23 -4.76 -9.59
N MET A 318 -28.50 -4.31 -9.58
CA MET A 318 -29.52 -4.84 -8.68
C MET A 318 -30.06 -6.21 -9.15
N GLU A 319 -30.14 -6.45 -10.45
CA GLU A 319 -30.76 -7.65 -11.02
C GLU A 319 -29.75 -8.69 -11.51
N GLY A 320 -28.52 -8.28 -11.83
CA GLY A 320 -27.47 -9.16 -12.34
C GLY A 320 -26.70 -9.90 -11.24
N ASP A 321 -26.10 -11.03 -11.62
CA ASP A 321 -25.41 -11.91 -10.67
C ASP A 321 -24.01 -11.41 -10.25
N PHE A 322 -23.39 -10.51 -11.03
CA PHE A 322 -22.00 -10.11 -10.81
C PHE A 322 -21.75 -9.34 -9.49
N ILE A 323 -22.75 -8.61 -8.98
CA ILE A 323 -22.71 -8.02 -7.63
C ILE A 323 -23.58 -8.84 -6.68
N LYS A 324 -24.88 -8.97 -6.98
CA LYS A 324 -25.85 -9.62 -6.10
C LYS A 324 -25.50 -11.09 -5.87
N GLY A 325 -25.27 -11.84 -6.94
CA GLY A 325 -24.91 -13.25 -6.86
C GLY A 325 -23.59 -13.48 -6.11
N ARG A 326 -22.61 -12.59 -6.27
CA ARG A 326 -21.35 -12.67 -5.51
C ARG A 326 -21.56 -12.47 -4.00
N LEU A 327 -22.40 -11.52 -3.58
CA LEU A 327 -22.78 -11.34 -2.17
C LEU A 327 -23.48 -12.59 -1.60
N GLU A 328 -24.39 -13.18 -2.36
CA GLU A 328 -25.17 -14.36 -1.95
C GLU A 328 -24.30 -15.62 -1.91
N GLN A 329 -23.51 -15.88 -2.95
CA GLN A 329 -22.79 -17.14 -3.13
C GLN A 329 -21.46 -17.19 -2.38
N LYS A 330 -20.67 -16.10 -2.39
CA LYS A 330 -19.35 -16.06 -1.74
C LYS A 330 -19.45 -15.73 -0.24
N TYR A 331 -20.39 -14.85 0.14
CA TYR A 331 -20.49 -14.32 1.51
C TYR A 331 -21.74 -14.77 2.27
N GLY A 332 -22.65 -15.52 1.64
CA GLY A 332 -23.86 -16.03 2.29
C GLY A 332 -24.85 -14.94 2.72
N LEU A 333 -24.73 -13.74 2.14
CA LEU A 333 -25.59 -12.61 2.48
C LEU A 333 -26.92 -12.71 1.75
N LYS A 334 -28.03 -12.44 2.44
CA LYS A 334 -29.33 -12.24 1.79
C LYS A 334 -29.42 -10.82 1.24
N VAL A 335 -29.59 -10.69 -0.08
CA VAL A 335 -29.64 -9.38 -0.73
C VAL A 335 -31.06 -8.99 -1.09
N LEU A 336 -31.51 -7.86 -0.55
CA LEU A 336 -32.77 -7.21 -0.89
C LEU A 336 -32.50 -6.11 -1.91
N VAL A 337 -33.40 -5.97 -2.88
CA VAL A 337 -33.37 -4.87 -3.85
C VAL A 337 -34.71 -4.13 -3.81
N PRO A 338 -34.77 -2.87 -4.32
CA PRO A 338 -36.02 -2.14 -4.46
C PRO A 338 -37.11 -2.96 -5.18
N LEU A 339 -38.36 -2.58 -4.95
CA LEU A 339 -39.50 -3.14 -5.67
C LEU A 339 -39.37 -2.88 -7.18
N GLU A 340 -39.94 -3.76 -8.00
CA GLU A 340 -39.74 -3.78 -9.45
C GLU A 340 -40.10 -2.45 -10.11
N GLU A 341 -41.17 -1.81 -9.66
CA GLU A 341 -41.65 -0.50 -10.13
C GLU A 341 -40.66 0.64 -9.87
N SER A 342 -39.76 0.50 -8.89
CA SER A 342 -38.79 1.52 -8.52
C SER A 342 -37.46 1.40 -9.25
N ARG A 343 -37.11 0.20 -9.75
CA ARG A 343 -35.77 -0.07 -10.30
C ARG A 343 -35.51 0.66 -11.61
N LYS A 344 -36.49 0.67 -12.53
CA LYS A 344 -36.34 1.39 -13.81
C LYS A 344 -36.21 2.91 -13.60
N PRO A 345 -37.09 3.59 -12.83
CA PRO A 345 -36.92 5.00 -12.51
C PRO A 345 -35.55 5.32 -11.89
N MET A 346 -35.08 4.49 -10.95
CA MET A 346 -33.74 4.67 -10.35
C MET A 346 -32.61 4.56 -11.36
N ASP A 347 -32.68 3.57 -12.27
CA ASP A 347 -31.71 3.39 -13.35
C ASP A 347 -31.69 4.59 -14.32
N ASP A 348 -32.86 5.05 -14.74
CA ASP A 348 -33.01 6.23 -15.59
C ASP A 348 -32.43 7.49 -14.91
N ILE A 349 -32.63 7.65 -13.59
CA ILE A 349 -32.07 8.75 -12.78
C ILE A 349 -30.54 8.66 -12.68
N ILE A 350 -29.97 7.46 -12.52
CA ILE A 350 -28.52 7.26 -12.45
C ILE A 350 -27.85 7.73 -13.75
N PHE A 351 -28.38 7.33 -14.91
CA PHE A 351 -27.82 7.72 -16.21
C PHE A 351 -28.27 9.11 -16.69
N GLY A 352 -29.27 9.69 -16.06
CA GLY A 352 -29.79 11.04 -16.29
C GLY A 352 -29.24 12.03 -15.28
N ASP A 353 -30.10 12.51 -14.39
CA ASP A 353 -29.82 13.59 -13.43
C ASP A 353 -28.52 13.39 -12.64
N LEU A 354 -28.27 12.18 -12.12
CA LEU A 354 -27.11 11.90 -11.29
C LEU A 354 -25.79 11.93 -12.07
N ALA A 355 -25.79 11.50 -13.34
CA ALA A 355 -24.62 11.60 -14.21
C ALA A 355 -24.17 13.06 -14.44
N TYR A 356 -25.08 14.01 -14.25
CA TYR A 356 -24.82 15.45 -14.33
C TYR A 356 -24.76 16.13 -12.94
N ASN A 357 -24.63 15.35 -11.86
CA ASN A 357 -24.60 15.81 -10.46
C ASN A 357 -25.86 16.59 -10.03
N VAL A 358 -27.01 16.31 -10.64
CA VAL A 358 -28.30 16.90 -10.27
C VAL A 358 -29.00 15.97 -9.29
N VAL A 359 -29.23 16.44 -8.05
CA VAL A 359 -29.96 15.69 -7.03
C VAL A 359 -31.21 16.46 -6.62
N THR A 360 -32.36 16.03 -7.13
CA THR A 360 -33.67 16.62 -6.82
C THR A 360 -34.24 16.10 -5.50
N LYS A 361 -35.25 16.78 -4.95
CA LYS A 361 -35.95 16.30 -3.76
C LYS A 361 -36.69 15.00 -4.05
N GLU A 362 -37.31 14.90 -5.22
CA GLU A 362 -38.03 13.73 -5.70
C GLU A 362 -37.10 12.51 -5.80
N THR A 363 -35.85 12.74 -6.27
CA THR A 363 -34.81 11.71 -6.26
C THR A 363 -34.51 11.24 -4.84
N ARG A 364 -34.26 12.17 -3.90
CA ARG A 364 -34.01 11.78 -2.50
C ARG A 364 -35.18 11.01 -1.90
N ASP A 365 -36.41 11.49 -2.11
CA ASP A 365 -37.62 10.87 -1.56
C ASP A 365 -37.83 9.44 -2.11
N LEU A 366 -37.56 9.23 -3.41
CA LEU A 366 -37.58 7.90 -4.04
C LEU A 366 -36.57 6.95 -3.39
N TYR A 367 -35.31 7.37 -3.27
CA TYR A 367 -34.25 6.54 -2.70
C TYR A 367 -34.46 6.27 -1.20
N LYS A 368 -34.91 7.27 -0.43
CA LYS A 368 -35.28 7.08 0.99
C LYS A 368 -36.43 6.10 1.14
N GLY A 369 -37.47 6.22 0.31
CA GLY A 369 -38.61 5.31 0.32
C GLY A 369 -38.18 3.86 0.08
N ALA A 370 -37.25 3.64 -0.84
CA ALA A 370 -36.71 2.32 -1.13
C ALA A 370 -35.88 1.74 0.03
N VAL A 371 -35.10 2.57 0.72
CA VAL A 371 -34.37 2.15 1.93
C VAL A 371 -35.34 1.74 3.04
N VAL A 372 -36.36 2.55 3.32
CA VAL A 372 -37.38 2.26 4.34
C VAL A 372 -38.15 0.98 4.02
N ASP A 373 -38.46 0.73 2.75
CA ASP A 373 -39.09 -0.52 2.34
C ASP A 373 -38.18 -1.75 2.53
N MET A 374 -36.89 -1.64 2.16
CA MET A 374 -35.93 -2.72 2.41
C MET A 374 -35.69 -2.97 3.90
N GLU A 375 -35.65 -1.91 4.71
CA GLU A 375 -35.57 -1.99 6.18
C GLU A 375 -36.76 -2.78 6.76
N LYS A 376 -37.99 -2.46 6.34
CA LYS A 376 -39.20 -3.22 6.73
C LYS A 376 -39.15 -4.69 6.32
N ARG A 377 -38.46 -5.00 5.23
CA ARG A 377 -38.23 -6.37 4.74
C ARG A 377 -37.02 -7.06 5.40
N GLY A 378 -36.35 -6.39 6.34
CA GLY A 378 -35.30 -6.95 7.19
C GLY A 378 -33.86 -6.57 6.80
N ALA A 379 -33.66 -5.59 5.93
CA ALA A 379 -32.31 -5.07 5.66
C ALA A 379 -31.72 -4.42 6.92
N GLN A 380 -30.52 -4.85 7.30
CA GLN A 380 -29.77 -4.32 8.45
C GLN A 380 -28.83 -3.18 8.04
N GLY A 381 -28.59 -3.05 6.74
CA GLY A 381 -27.92 -1.93 6.10
C GLY A 381 -28.10 -1.97 4.59
N VAL A 382 -27.66 -0.93 3.88
CA VAL A 382 -27.84 -0.79 2.43
C VAL A 382 -26.52 -0.45 1.75
N ILE A 383 -26.19 -1.22 0.72
CA ILE A 383 -25.05 -0.98 -0.16
C ILE A 383 -25.41 0.08 -1.20
N LEU A 384 -24.58 1.11 -1.31
CA LEU A 384 -24.63 2.13 -2.35
C LEU A 384 -23.66 1.74 -3.49
N ALA A 385 -24.15 0.93 -4.43
CA ALA A 385 -23.37 0.37 -5.55
C ALA A 385 -23.40 1.25 -6.80
N CYS A 386 -23.26 2.56 -6.61
CA CYS A 386 -23.08 3.56 -7.66
C CYS A 386 -22.47 4.81 -7.04
N THR A 387 -21.47 5.38 -7.71
CA THR A 387 -20.64 6.46 -7.17
C THR A 387 -21.45 7.71 -6.85
N GLU A 388 -22.54 7.95 -7.57
CA GLU A 388 -23.40 9.11 -7.43
C GLU A 388 -24.38 9.00 -6.25
N LEU A 389 -24.64 7.79 -5.74
CA LEU A 389 -25.65 7.57 -4.69
C LEU A 389 -25.26 8.18 -3.34
N GLN A 390 -23.95 8.37 -3.10
CA GLN A 390 -23.44 9.07 -1.91
C GLN A 390 -23.88 10.54 -1.84
N PHE A 391 -24.26 11.14 -2.98
CA PHE A 391 -24.79 12.51 -3.04
C PHE A 391 -26.31 12.55 -2.84
N VAL A 392 -26.98 11.40 -2.98
CA VAL A 392 -28.43 11.25 -2.83
C VAL A 392 -28.80 10.95 -1.39
N LEU A 393 -28.16 9.94 -0.80
CA LEU A 393 -28.43 9.44 0.54
C LEU A 393 -27.24 9.70 1.47
N LYS A 394 -27.50 10.33 2.61
CA LYS A 394 -26.53 10.50 3.68
C LYS A 394 -26.91 9.68 4.92
N PRO A 395 -25.97 9.40 5.83
CA PRO A 395 -26.27 8.68 7.07
C PRO A 395 -27.41 9.30 7.89
N GLU A 396 -27.53 10.64 7.91
CA GLU A 396 -28.60 11.35 8.60
C GLU A 396 -29.99 11.20 7.96
N ASP A 397 -30.07 10.70 6.72
CA ASP A 397 -31.32 10.57 5.97
C ASP A 397 -32.10 9.29 6.27
N VAL A 398 -31.46 8.30 6.90
CA VAL A 398 -31.98 6.93 7.10
C VAL A 398 -31.59 6.39 8.47
N GLN A 399 -32.27 5.34 8.95
CA GLN A 399 -32.03 4.76 10.29
C GLN A 399 -31.07 3.56 10.26
N ILE A 400 -30.78 3.01 9.08
CA ILE A 400 -29.90 1.85 8.91
C ILE A 400 -28.57 2.24 8.28
N ALA A 401 -27.56 1.39 8.48
CA ALA A 401 -26.21 1.63 8.00
C ALA A 401 -26.17 1.74 6.47
N LEU A 402 -25.42 2.72 5.96
CA LEU A 402 -25.07 2.83 4.55
C LEU A 402 -23.65 2.31 4.33
N PHE A 403 -23.47 1.50 3.29
CA PHE A 403 -22.18 0.96 2.87
C PHE A 403 -21.84 1.52 1.49
N ASP A 404 -21.03 2.57 1.43
CA ASP A 404 -20.58 3.16 0.18
C ASP A 404 -19.51 2.29 -0.48
N THR A 405 -19.83 1.74 -1.64
CA THR A 405 -18.90 0.88 -2.39
C THR A 405 -17.62 1.61 -2.79
N VAL A 406 -17.64 2.92 -3.03
CA VAL A 406 -16.48 3.71 -3.43
C VAL A 406 -15.51 3.85 -2.28
N GLU A 407 -16.01 4.27 -1.11
CA GLU A 407 -15.19 4.49 0.06
C GLU A 407 -14.61 3.18 0.58
N LEU A 408 -15.45 2.14 0.69
CA LEU A 408 -15.02 0.82 1.17
C LEU A 408 -13.99 0.19 0.21
N HIS A 409 -14.21 0.29 -1.10
CA HIS A 409 -13.27 -0.24 -2.07
C HIS A 409 -11.97 0.55 -2.13
N ALA A 410 -12.02 1.89 -2.11
CA ALA A 410 -10.83 2.73 -2.11
C ALA A 410 -9.96 2.48 -0.86
N ASN A 411 -10.57 2.48 0.33
CA ASN A 411 -9.85 2.22 1.57
C ASN A 411 -9.35 0.77 1.62
N GLY A 412 -10.14 -0.19 1.13
CA GLY A 412 -9.75 -1.59 1.04
C GLY A 412 -8.57 -1.84 0.10
N VAL A 413 -8.54 -1.18 -1.06
CA VAL A 413 -7.41 -1.19 -2.00
C VAL A 413 -6.18 -0.56 -1.38
N ALA A 414 -6.32 0.57 -0.69
CA ALA A 414 -5.20 1.22 -0.01
C ALA A 414 -4.63 0.36 1.11
N LYS A 415 -5.49 -0.29 1.89
CA LYS A 415 -5.13 -1.28 2.90
C LYS A 415 -4.41 -2.48 2.28
N TRP A 416 -4.98 -3.06 1.23
CA TRP A 416 -4.35 -4.15 0.48
C TRP A 416 -2.96 -3.75 -0.05
N ALA A 417 -2.80 -2.53 -0.55
CA ALA A 417 -1.52 -2.05 -1.06
C ALA A 417 -0.46 -1.85 0.04
N LEU A 418 -0.88 -1.70 1.30
CA LEU A 418 0.01 -1.64 2.48
C LEU A 418 0.32 -3.01 3.06
N GLU A 419 -0.62 -3.96 2.98
CA GLU A 419 -0.53 -5.26 3.66
C GLU A 419 -0.06 -6.41 2.76
N SER A 420 -0.10 -6.24 1.44
CA SER A 420 0.20 -7.34 0.52
C SER A 420 1.71 -7.56 0.37
N PRO A 421 2.15 -8.83 0.36
CA PRO A 421 3.55 -9.23 0.38
C PRO A 421 4.40 -8.75 -0.82
#